data_AF-A0A1N7ERE3-F1
#
_entry.id   AF-A0A1N7ERE3-F1
#
_cell.length_a   1.000
_cell.length_b   1.000
_cell.length_c   1.000
_cell.angle_alpha   90.00
_cell.angle_beta   90.00
_cell.angle_gamma   90.00
#
_symmetry.space_group_name_H-M   'P 1'
#
loop_
_entity.id
_entity.type
_entity.pdbx_description
1 polymer ?
#
loop_
_entity_poly.entity_id
_entity_poly.type
_entity_poly.pdbx_seq_one_letter_code
_entity_poly.pdbx_strand_id
1 'polypeptide(L)'
;MGPWSLDRVDEWLDWIHRHHDEFGYRYIYFAYLAARVPEPRHGEITMTVNPDGSCLLRAGGHDRGLFLAGDRERVWFVERFERRYCGDWYPSMQAWEAAQHEDFLEEAQWRFGSASR
;
A
#
# COMPACT_ATOMS: atom_id res chain seq x y z
N MET A 1 -16.13 2.60 -14.35
CA MET A 1 -15.53 1.31 -13.95
C MET A 1 -15.76 1.12 -12.45
N GLY A 2 -16.08 -0.08 -12.00
CA GLY A 2 -16.21 -0.39 -10.57
C GLY A 2 -14.86 -0.51 -9.85
N PRO A 3 -14.86 -0.78 -8.53
CA PRO A 3 -13.64 -1.02 -7.76
C PRO A 3 -12.83 -2.21 -8.31
N TRP A 4 -11.55 -2.26 -7.95
CA TRP A 4 -10.70 -3.45 -8.15
C TRP A 4 -11.24 -4.61 -7.31
N SER A 5 -11.08 -5.84 -7.82
CA SER A 5 -11.31 -7.07 -7.06
C SER A 5 -9.99 -7.66 -6.58
N LEU A 6 -10.05 -8.58 -5.62
CA LEU A 6 -8.86 -9.27 -5.10
C LEU A 6 -8.03 -9.96 -6.21
N ASP A 7 -8.68 -10.53 -7.22
CA ASP A 7 -7.99 -11.15 -8.38
C ASP A 7 -7.12 -10.17 -9.18
N ARG A 8 -7.37 -8.86 -9.03
CA ARG A 8 -6.61 -7.78 -9.69
C ARG A 8 -5.78 -6.97 -8.71
N VAL A 9 -5.46 -7.55 -7.55
CA VAL A 9 -4.63 -6.90 -6.52
C VAL A 9 -3.29 -6.46 -7.07
N ASP A 10 -2.64 -7.28 -7.89
CA ASP A 10 -1.32 -6.95 -8.43
C ASP A 10 -1.38 -5.76 -9.40
N GLU A 11 -2.44 -5.66 -10.20
CA GLU A 11 -2.66 -4.52 -11.09
C GLU A 11 -2.98 -3.24 -10.31
N TRP A 12 -3.70 -3.36 -9.19
CA TRP A 12 -3.95 -2.23 -8.30
C TRP A 12 -2.66 -1.77 -7.62
N LEU A 13 -1.80 -2.69 -7.19
CA LEU A 13 -0.47 -2.37 -6.65
C LEU A 13 0.42 -1.68 -7.69
N ASP A 14 0.42 -2.17 -8.93
CA ASP A 14 1.12 -1.52 -10.04
C ASP A 14 0.54 -0.13 -10.36
N TRP A 15 -0.77 0.04 -10.18
CA TRP A 15 -1.41 1.35 -10.31
C TRP A 15 -0.92 2.31 -9.23
N ILE A 16 -0.81 1.87 -7.97
CA ILE A 16 -0.29 2.69 -6.86
C ILE A 16 1.13 3.15 -7.16
N HIS A 17 2.03 2.23 -7.53
CA HIS A 17 3.41 2.57 -7.90
C HIS A 17 3.48 3.63 -9.00
N ARG A 18 2.64 3.51 -10.04
CA ARG A 18 2.63 4.46 -11.16
C ARG A 18 2.04 5.83 -10.83
N HIS A 19 1.10 5.92 -9.90
CA HIS A 19 0.35 7.15 -9.62
C HIS A 19 0.91 7.94 -8.43
N HIS A 20 1.66 7.28 -7.55
CA HIS A 20 2.26 7.88 -6.36
C HIS A 20 3.79 7.93 -6.41
N ASP A 21 4.39 7.46 -7.51
CA ASP A 21 5.82 7.59 -7.86
C ASP A 21 6.75 7.30 -6.66
N GLU A 22 7.62 8.24 -6.29
CA GLU A 22 8.57 8.14 -5.17
C GLU A 22 7.91 7.91 -3.80
N PHE A 23 6.62 8.19 -3.64
CA PHE A 23 5.86 7.92 -2.41
C PHE A 23 5.07 6.61 -2.45
N GLY A 24 5.10 5.86 -3.56
CA GLY A 24 4.34 4.63 -3.74
C GLY A 24 4.54 3.62 -2.60
N TYR A 25 5.77 3.51 -2.08
CA TYR A 25 6.09 2.60 -0.98
C TYR A 25 5.27 2.90 0.30
N ARG A 26 4.99 4.18 0.59
CA ARG A 26 4.17 4.57 1.74
C ARG A 26 2.74 4.10 1.55
N TYR A 27 2.13 4.38 0.40
CA TYR A 27 0.75 3.95 0.11
C TYR A 27 0.59 2.43 0.24
N ILE A 28 1.57 1.67 -0.23
CA ILE A 28 1.62 0.21 -0.08
C ILE A 28 1.67 -0.17 1.39
N TYR A 29 2.61 0.37 2.16
CA TYR A 29 2.71 0.02 3.57
C TYR A 29 1.45 0.37 4.36
N PHE A 30 0.84 1.53 4.10
CA PHE A 30 -0.43 1.90 4.72
C PHE A 30 -1.60 0.99 4.30
N ALA A 31 -1.58 0.44 3.08
CA ALA A 31 -2.60 -0.51 2.62
C ALA A 31 -2.48 -1.83 3.37
N TYR A 32 -1.24 -2.31 3.55
CA TYR A 32 -0.95 -3.46 4.39
C TYR A 32 -1.43 -3.25 5.83
N LEU A 33 -1.12 -2.10 6.46
CA LEU A 33 -1.57 -1.79 7.81
C LEU A 33 -3.09 -1.72 7.92
N ALA A 34 -3.76 -1.08 6.94
CA ALA A 34 -5.21 -0.98 6.91
C ALA A 34 -5.87 -2.38 6.80
N ALA A 35 -5.34 -3.26 5.96
CA ALA A 35 -5.89 -4.60 5.82
C ALA A 35 -5.71 -5.48 7.07
N ARG A 36 -4.72 -5.21 7.93
CA ARG A 36 -4.48 -5.99 9.16
C ARG A 36 -5.44 -5.67 10.30
N VAL A 37 -6.02 -4.48 10.34
CA VAL A 37 -6.93 -4.05 11.41
C VAL A 37 -8.30 -3.75 10.80
N PRO A 38 -9.40 -4.44 11.18
CA PRO A 38 -10.74 -4.25 10.60
C PRO A 38 -11.44 -2.95 11.03
N GLU A 39 -10.71 -1.84 11.06
CA GLU A 39 -11.22 -0.56 11.54
C GLU A 39 -11.06 0.53 10.47
N PRO A 40 -12.05 1.41 10.27
CA PRO A 40 -11.94 2.51 9.33
C PRO A 40 -10.65 3.31 9.56
N ARG A 41 -10.00 3.69 8.45
CA ARG A 41 -8.74 4.42 8.48
C ARG A 41 -8.76 5.56 7.47
N HIS A 42 -8.07 6.65 7.81
CA HIS A 42 -7.85 7.80 6.94
C HIS A 42 -6.35 8.13 6.88
N GLY A 43 -5.90 8.71 5.76
CA GLY A 43 -4.50 8.99 5.46
C GLY A 43 -4.18 8.71 3.99
N GLU A 44 -2.98 8.24 3.71
CA GLU A 44 -2.53 7.78 2.38
C GLU A 44 -3.45 6.68 1.83
N ILE A 45 -3.89 5.79 2.71
CA ILE A 45 -4.97 4.83 2.44
C ILE A 45 -6.19 5.19 3.26
N THR A 46 -7.32 5.31 2.57
CA THR A 46 -8.63 5.33 3.21
C THR A 46 -9.22 3.93 3.17
N MET A 47 -9.61 3.40 4.33
CA MET A 47 -10.37 2.16 4.43
C MET A 47 -11.77 2.45 4.94
N THR A 48 -12.77 2.02 4.16
CA THR A 48 -14.16 2.00 4.58
C THR A 48 -14.58 0.57 4.86
N VAL A 49 -15.15 0.31 6.04
CA VAL A 49 -15.67 -1.01 6.44
C VAL A 49 -17.20 -0.94 6.43
N ASN A 50 -17.84 -1.88 5.74
CA ASN A 50 -19.28 -1.99 5.63
C ASN A 50 -19.85 -2.85 6.76
N PRO A 51 -21.17 -2.74 7.07
CA PRO A 51 -21.80 -3.54 8.11
C PRO A 51 -21.74 -5.06 7.89
N ASP A 52 -21.57 -5.51 6.64
CA ASP A 52 -21.41 -6.93 6.28
C ASP A 52 -19.98 -7.45 6.47
N GLY A 53 -19.05 -6.60 6.93
CA GLY A 53 -17.64 -6.93 7.13
C GLY A 53 -16.77 -6.77 5.88
N SER A 54 -17.35 -6.46 4.72
CA SER A 54 -16.57 -6.10 3.54
C SER A 54 -15.87 -4.75 3.73
N CYS A 55 -14.77 -4.53 3.02
CA CYS A 55 -14.09 -3.24 3.05
C CYS A 55 -13.64 -2.76 1.68
N LEU A 56 -13.50 -1.44 1.56
CA LEU A 56 -12.99 -0.76 0.38
C LEU A 56 -11.75 0.04 0.77
N LEU A 57 -10.62 -0.29 0.17
CA LEU A 57 -9.33 0.40 0.33
C LEU A 57 -9.13 1.37 -0.82
N ARG A 58 -8.75 2.63 -0.55
CA ARG A 58 -8.47 3.64 -1.58
C ARG A 58 -7.14 4.33 -1.35
N ALA A 59 -6.28 4.33 -2.38
CA ALA A 59 -5.03 5.07 -2.42
C ALA A 59 -5.23 6.49 -2.99
N GLY A 60 -5.76 7.38 -2.14
CA GLY A 60 -6.12 8.76 -2.52
C GLY A 60 -7.49 8.90 -3.19
N GLY A 61 -7.90 10.14 -3.47
CA GLY A 61 -9.27 10.45 -3.94
C GLY A 61 -9.60 10.01 -5.37
N HIS A 62 -8.60 9.77 -6.21
CA HIS A 62 -8.79 9.33 -7.60
C HIS A 62 -8.77 7.80 -7.76
N ASP A 63 -8.43 7.05 -6.70
CA ASP A 63 -8.47 5.60 -6.75
C ASP A 63 -9.92 5.10 -6.70
N ARG A 64 -10.29 4.27 -7.67
CA ARG A 64 -11.58 3.56 -7.68
C ARG A 64 -11.73 2.60 -6.49
N GLY A 65 -10.60 2.19 -5.89
CA GLY A 65 -10.49 1.42 -4.67
C GLY A 65 -10.52 -0.08 -4.86
N LEU A 66 -9.85 -0.82 -3.99
CA LEU A 66 -9.86 -2.28 -3.93
C LEU A 66 -10.92 -2.76 -2.95
N PHE A 67 -11.87 -3.56 -3.46
CA PHE A 67 -12.90 -4.19 -2.65
C PHE A 67 -12.41 -5.54 -2.12
N LEU A 68 -12.57 -5.74 -0.82
CA LEU A 68 -12.35 -7.01 -0.13
C LEU A 68 -13.67 -7.44 0.51
N ALA A 69 -14.17 -8.61 0.14
CA ALA A 69 -15.49 -9.10 0.53
C ALA A 69 -15.61 -9.43 2.04
N GLY A 70 -14.49 -9.56 2.74
CA GLY A 70 -14.46 -9.79 4.18
C GLY A 70 -13.10 -10.25 4.69
N ASP A 71 -13.09 -10.80 5.90
CA ASP A 71 -11.85 -11.15 6.62
C ASP A 71 -10.95 -12.13 5.87
N ARG A 72 -11.53 -13.11 5.18
CA ARG A 72 -10.76 -14.06 4.38
C ARG A 72 -9.96 -13.37 3.27
N GLU A 73 -10.58 -12.43 2.56
CA GLU A 73 -9.92 -11.68 1.50
C GLU A 73 -8.89 -10.70 2.05
N ARG A 74 -9.13 -10.12 3.23
CA ARG A 74 -8.14 -9.31 3.95
C ARG A 74 -6.90 -10.11 4.31
N VAL A 75 -7.04 -11.33 4.84
CA VAL A 75 -5.91 -12.21 5.14
C VAL A 75 -5.13 -12.55 3.87
N TRP A 76 -5.82 -12.94 2.79
CA TRP A 76 -5.19 -13.21 1.49
C TRP A 76 -4.45 -12.00 0.93
N PHE A 77 -5.05 -10.82 1.05
CA PHE A 77 -4.43 -9.58 0.62
C PHE A 77 -3.15 -9.29 1.40
N VAL A 78 -3.15 -9.48 2.73
CA VAL A 78 -1.95 -9.32 3.58
C VAL A 78 -0.85 -10.32 3.20
N GLU A 79 -1.18 -11.60 3.02
CA GLU A 79 -0.22 -12.64 2.57
C GLU A 79 0.37 -12.31 1.20
N ARG A 80 -0.43 -11.70 0.30
CA ARG A 80 0.02 -11.29 -1.02
C ARG A 80 1.07 -10.17 -0.94
N PHE A 81 0.90 -9.22 -0.01
CA PHE A 81 1.89 -8.16 0.24
C PHE A 81 3.22 -8.74 0.70
N GLU A 82 3.18 -9.61 1.71
CA GLU A 82 4.39 -10.24 2.25
C GLU A 82 5.13 -11.02 1.17
N ARG A 83 4.41 -11.81 0.35
CA ARG A 83 5.05 -12.53 -0.75
C ARG A 83 5.68 -11.60 -1.79
N ARG A 84 5.01 -10.51 -2.14
CA ARG A 84 5.43 -9.62 -3.22
C ARG A 84 6.58 -8.69 -2.81
N TYR A 85 6.53 -8.13 -1.61
CA TYR A 85 7.46 -7.09 -1.16
C TYR A 85 8.54 -7.61 -0.23
N CYS A 86 8.24 -8.61 0.60
CA CYS A 86 9.26 -9.20 1.46
C CYS A 86 10.06 -10.25 0.70
N GLY A 87 9.37 -11.21 0.07
CA GLY A 87 10.00 -12.35 -0.60
C GLY A 87 11.05 -13.00 0.30
N ASP A 88 12.24 -13.28 -0.23
CA ASP A 88 13.41 -13.75 0.52
C ASP A 88 14.34 -12.62 1.00
N TRP A 89 13.98 -11.36 0.75
CA TRP A 89 14.87 -10.20 0.87
C TRP A 89 14.66 -9.42 2.16
N TYR A 90 13.41 -9.34 2.62
CA TYR A 90 13.05 -8.62 3.83
C TYR A 90 12.34 -9.54 4.81
N PRO A 91 12.63 -9.46 6.12
CA PRO A 91 11.99 -10.29 7.13
C PRO A 91 10.54 -9.88 7.44
N SER A 92 10.12 -8.67 7.04
CA SER A 92 8.76 -8.17 7.25
C SER A 92 8.45 -6.97 6.35
N MET A 93 7.16 -6.63 6.24
CA MET A 93 6.70 -5.42 5.54
C MET A 93 7.25 -4.14 6.17
N GLN A 94 7.51 -4.15 7.49
CA GLN A 94 8.12 -3.00 8.17
C GLN A 94 9.59 -2.85 7.78
N ALA A 95 10.33 -3.95 7.68
CA ALA A 95 11.71 -3.92 7.22
C ALA A 95 11.81 -3.49 5.75
N TRP A 96 10.90 -3.97 4.91
CA TRP A 96 10.78 -3.50 3.53
C TRP A 96 10.50 -2.00 3.46
N GLU A 97 9.51 -1.49 4.20
CA GLU A 97 9.17 -0.06 4.17
C GLU A 97 10.32 0.83 4.66
N ALA A 98 11.02 0.41 5.73
CA ALA A 98 12.18 1.14 6.23
C ALA A 98 13.30 1.25 5.19
N ALA A 99 13.58 0.17 4.45
CA ALA A 99 14.58 0.19 3.38
C ALA A 99 14.16 1.11 2.23
N GLN A 100 12.90 1.07 1.79
CA GLN A 100 12.41 1.98 0.75
C GLN A 100 12.43 3.45 1.20
N HIS A 101 12.15 3.70 2.48
CA HIS A 101 12.22 5.03 3.07
C HIS A 101 13.66 5.56 3.10
N GLU A 102 14.63 4.71 3.44
CA GLU A 102 16.05 5.05 3.43
C GLU A 102 16.53 5.40 2.01
N ASP A 103 16.22 4.56 1.02
CA ASP A 103 16.55 4.83 -0.40
C ASP A 103 15.98 6.19 -0.86
N PHE A 104 14.73 6.49 -0.46
CA PHE A 104 14.10 7.78 -0.76
C PHE A 104 14.84 8.96 -0.10
N LEU A 105 15.25 8.83 1.16
CA LEU A 105 15.98 9.88 1.87
C LEU A 105 17.37 10.11 1.28
N GLU A 106 18.08 9.05 0.89
CA GLU A 106 19.36 9.14 0.20
C GLU A 106 19.23 9.86 -1.15
N GLU A 107 18.22 9.48 -1.95
CA GLU A 107 17.95 10.14 -3.22
C GLU A 107 17.57 11.62 -3.04
N ALA A 108 16.72 11.92 -2.07
CA ALA A 108 16.36 13.30 -1.74
C ALA A 108 17.58 14.12 -1.30
N GLN A 109 18.47 13.53 -0.48
CA GLN A 109 19.72 14.17 -0.09
C GLN A 109 20.62 14.45 -1.30
N TRP A 110 20.73 13.50 -2.23
CA TRP A 110 21.53 13.70 -3.44
C TRP A 110 20.94 14.79 -4.36
N ARG A 111 19.62 14.73 -4.60
CA ARG A 111 18.89 15.65 -5.49
C ARG A 111 18.81 17.09 -4.94
N PHE A 112 18.68 17.26 -3.62
CA PHE A 112 18.40 18.58 -3.01
C PHE A 112 19.49 19.07 -2.06
N GLY A 113 20.35 18.19 -1.54
CA GLY A 113 21.45 18.54 -0.62
C GLY A 113 22.72 19.04 -1.30
N SER A 114 22.81 18.97 -2.62
CA SER A 114 23.95 19.45 -3.41
C SER A 114 23.87 20.93 -3.84
N ALA A 115 22.79 21.64 -3.46
CA ALA A 115 22.60 23.08 -3.72
C ALA A 115 23.30 24.02 -2.71
N SER A 116 24.36 23.57 -2.04
CA SER A 116 25.14 24.39 -1.11
C SER A 116 26.63 24.19 -1.34
N ARG A 117 27.16 24.85 -2.38
CA ARG A 117 28.57 25.26 -2.48
C ARG A 117 28.65 26.63 -3.12
#